data_AF-A0A926YP40-F1
#
_entry.id   AF-A0A926YP40-F1
#
_cell.length_a   1.000
_cell.length_b   1.000
_cell.length_c   1.000
_cell.angle_alpha   90.00
_cell.angle_beta   90.00
_cell.angle_gamma   90.00
#
_symmetry.space_group_name_H-M   'P 1'
#
loop_
_entity.id
_entity.type
_entity.pdbx_description
1 polymer ?
#
loop_
_entity_poly.entity_id
_entity_poly.type
_entity_poly.pdbx_seq_one_letter_code
_entity_poly.pdbx_strand_id
1 'polypeptide(L)'
;MAEFAEALIQLDPTQESGRKVPLKIGSLLYTLHFRVSKDSVSSAVEPIGGSPEIEPGHSGLVQVVFLDRVLDPALEVGCQFYLYEGSVLIGKGELTRRWQGEFERKPNNLNPTIDEVRAWAYDEEAWLMDQDEDVILCRPRYISVLKELVLDQGCAENKRKEILKMLKLHGIS
;
A
#
# COMPACT_ATOMS: atom_id res chain seq x y z
N MET A 1 -7.80 4.18 23.42
CA MET A 1 -6.92 4.56 22.29
C MET A 1 -7.05 3.47 21.25
N ALA A 2 -7.03 3.80 19.96
CA ALA A 2 -7.07 2.79 18.91
C ALA A 2 -5.72 2.04 18.88
N GLU A 3 -5.78 0.73 18.69
CA GLU A 3 -4.59 -0.10 18.48
C GLU A 3 -4.43 -0.37 17.00
N PHE A 4 -3.21 -0.19 16.50
CA PHE A 4 -2.87 -0.45 15.12
C PHE A 4 -1.72 -1.44 15.06
N ALA A 5 -1.66 -2.18 13.96
CA ALA A 5 -0.55 -3.06 13.68
C ALA A 5 -0.26 -3.08 12.19
N GLU A 6 1.00 -3.35 11.89
CA GLU A 6 1.52 -3.46 10.55
C GLU A 6 2.00 -4.90 10.33
N ALA A 7 1.79 -5.40 9.13
CA ALA A 7 2.33 -6.70 8.74
C ALA A 7 2.95 -6.64 7.35
N LEU A 8 3.96 -7.47 7.16
CA LEU A 8 4.46 -7.83 5.84
C LEU A 8 3.81 -9.13 5.41
N ILE A 9 3.20 -9.12 4.22
CA ILE A 9 2.48 -10.24 3.65
C ILE A 9 3.21 -10.72 2.40
N GLN A 10 3.55 -12.01 2.40
CA GLN A 10 3.96 -12.75 1.22
C GLN A 10 2.75 -13.46 0.62
N LEU A 11 2.42 -13.09 -0.60
CA LEU A 11 1.36 -13.72 -1.38
C LEU A 11 1.96 -14.80 -2.28
N ASP A 12 1.30 -15.96 -2.32
CA ASP A 12 1.76 -17.14 -3.03
C ASP A 12 1.44 -17.08 -4.55
N PRO A 13 2.18 -17.82 -5.40
CA PRO A 13 1.95 -17.83 -6.85
C PRO A 13 0.57 -18.34 -7.25
N THR A 14 -0.09 -17.60 -8.16
CA THR A 14 -1.40 -18.01 -8.68
C THR A 14 -1.21 -19.09 -9.76
N GLN A 15 -1.91 -20.23 -9.61
CA GLN A 15 -1.52 -21.45 -10.34
C GLN A 15 -1.93 -21.50 -11.81
N GLU A 16 -2.97 -20.83 -12.26
CA GLU A 16 -3.36 -20.81 -13.69
C GLU A 16 -4.48 -19.77 -13.86
N SER A 17 -4.44 -18.98 -14.94
CA SER A 17 -5.31 -17.83 -15.29
C SER A 17 -4.89 -16.42 -14.85
N GLY A 18 -3.78 -16.24 -14.11
CA GLY A 18 -3.42 -14.90 -13.63
C GLY A 18 -4.55 -14.34 -12.79
N ARG A 19 -4.82 -14.97 -11.65
CA ARG A 19 -5.69 -14.35 -10.67
C ARG A 19 -5.00 -13.05 -10.26
N LYS A 20 -5.57 -11.91 -10.66
CA LYS A 20 -5.57 -10.76 -9.76
C LYS A 20 -6.21 -11.31 -8.50
N VAL A 21 -5.46 -11.53 -7.42
CA VAL A 21 -6.06 -11.96 -6.15
C VAL A 21 -7.19 -10.97 -5.89
N PRO A 22 -8.48 -11.34 -6.03
CA PRO A 22 -9.54 -10.37 -6.08
C PRO A 22 -9.88 -10.04 -4.63
N LEU A 23 -9.12 -9.08 -4.09
CA LEU A 23 -9.55 -8.28 -2.96
C LEU A 23 -10.90 -7.68 -3.34
N LYS A 24 -11.96 -8.12 -2.65
CA LYS A 24 -13.34 -7.79 -3.02
C LYS A 24 -13.53 -6.27 -3.04
N ILE A 25 -13.97 -5.77 -4.19
CA ILE A 25 -14.14 -4.34 -4.47
C ILE A 25 -15.46 -3.86 -3.84
N GLY A 26 -15.36 -3.17 -2.71
CA GLY A 26 -16.30 -2.13 -2.27
C GLY A 26 -15.67 -0.74 -2.49
N SER A 27 -16.43 0.35 -2.33
CA SER A 27 -15.96 1.71 -2.63
C SER A 27 -14.69 2.08 -1.86
N LEU A 28 -13.55 2.04 -2.55
CA LEU A 28 -12.32 2.80 -2.33
C LEU A 28 -11.32 2.37 -1.23
N LEU A 29 -11.46 1.20 -0.59
CA LEU A 29 -10.44 0.67 0.33
C LEU A 29 -10.16 -0.81 0.05
N TYR A 30 -8.88 -1.14 -0.20
CA TYR A 30 -8.40 -2.51 -0.22
C TYR A 30 -8.60 -3.10 1.18
N THR A 31 -9.40 -4.16 1.31
CA THR A 31 -9.58 -4.88 2.58
C THR A 31 -9.10 -6.30 2.37
N LEU A 32 -7.96 -6.71 2.96
CA LEU A 32 -7.63 -8.14 3.00
C LEU A 32 -8.41 -8.79 4.15
N HIS A 33 -9.12 -9.88 3.84
CA HIS A 33 -9.62 -10.79 4.86
C HIS A 33 -8.56 -11.87 5.12
N PHE A 34 -8.08 -12.00 6.35
CA PHE A 34 -7.16 -13.06 6.75
C PHE A 34 -7.69 -13.78 7.98
N ARG A 35 -7.09 -14.93 8.31
CA ARG A 35 -7.51 -15.79 9.42
C ARG A 35 -6.34 -16.02 10.37
N VAL A 36 -6.49 -15.56 11.59
CA VAL A 36 -5.51 -15.76 12.66
C VAL A 36 -5.97 -16.95 13.52
N SER A 37 -5.47 -18.16 13.21
CA SER A 37 -5.69 -19.42 13.95
C SER A 37 -6.99 -20.22 13.69
N LYS A 38 -7.14 -21.34 14.44
CA LYS A 38 -8.27 -22.29 14.33
C LYS A 38 -9.62 -21.62 14.53
N ASP A 39 -9.67 -20.55 15.32
CA ASP A 39 -10.84 -19.71 15.49
C ASP A 39 -10.80 -18.60 14.43
N SER A 40 -11.81 -18.53 13.55
CA SER A 40 -11.80 -17.61 12.41
C SER A 40 -11.96 -16.15 12.86
N VAL A 41 -10.87 -15.42 13.06
CA VAL A 41 -10.93 -13.95 13.20
C VAL A 41 -10.65 -13.33 11.84
N SER A 42 -11.55 -12.46 11.38
CA SER A 42 -11.40 -11.66 10.17
C SER A 42 -11.22 -10.20 10.55
N SER A 43 -10.23 -9.56 9.96
CA SER A 43 -9.83 -8.20 10.28
C SER A 43 -9.61 -7.42 9.01
N ALA A 44 -9.97 -6.14 9.01
CA ALA A 44 -9.75 -5.27 7.87
C ALA A 44 -8.31 -4.76 7.88
N VAL A 45 -7.65 -4.77 6.72
CA VAL A 45 -6.31 -4.20 6.55
C VAL A 45 -6.24 -3.39 5.27
N GLU A 46 -5.37 -2.40 5.26
CA GLU A 46 -5.07 -1.52 4.14
C GLU A 46 -3.61 -1.65 3.71
N PRO A 47 -3.30 -1.77 2.42
CA PRO A 47 -1.93 -1.78 1.92
C PRO A 47 -1.26 -0.43 2.09
N ILE A 48 -0.08 -0.47 2.68
CA ILE A 48 0.82 0.67 2.88
C ILE A 48 2.19 0.42 2.20
N GLY A 49 2.29 -0.52 1.28
CA GLY A 49 3.53 -0.73 0.53
C GLY A 49 3.50 -1.99 -0.31
N GLY A 50 4.35 -2.04 -1.33
CA GLY A 50 4.39 -3.15 -2.29
C GLY A 50 3.23 -3.15 -3.29
N SER A 51 3.20 -4.15 -4.17
CA SER A 51 2.13 -4.31 -5.18
C SER A 51 1.18 -5.43 -4.76
N PRO A 52 -0.12 -5.15 -4.56
CA PRO A 52 -1.11 -6.20 -4.32
C PRO A 52 -1.45 -6.99 -5.59
N GLU A 53 -1.03 -6.51 -6.76
CA GLU A 53 -1.17 -7.23 -8.03
C GLU A 53 0.04 -8.15 -8.24
N ILE A 54 -0.24 -9.44 -8.45
CA ILE A 54 0.77 -10.49 -8.64
C ILE A 54 0.52 -11.19 -9.95
N GLU A 55 1.57 -11.29 -10.74
CA GLU A 55 1.52 -12.00 -12.01
C GLU A 55 1.39 -13.52 -11.80
N PRO A 56 0.67 -14.23 -12.70
CA PRO A 56 0.65 -15.69 -12.68
C PRO A 56 2.07 -16.28 -12.59
N GLY A 57 2.23 -17.26 -11.72
CA GLY A 57 3.52 -17.92 -11.46
C GLY A 57 4.53 -17.13 -10.62
N HIS A 58 4.23 -15.91 -10.19
CA HIS A 58 5.11 -15.09 -9.34
C HIS A 58 4.57 -14.95 -7.92
N SER A 59 5.46 -14.67 -6.96
CA SER A 59 5.07 -14.28 -5.60
C SER A 59 5.25 -12.77 -5.44
N GLY A 60 4.53 -12.18 -4.48
CA GLY A 60 4.58 -10.74 -4.21
C GLY A 60 4.67 -10.46 -2.72
N LEU A 61 5.26 -9.32 -2.38
CA LEU A 61 5.30 -8.78 -1.02
C LEU A 61 4.45 -7.52 -0.95
N VAL A 62 3.59 -7.47 0.07
CA VAL A 62 2.70 -6.34 0.36
C VAL A 62 2.83 -6.00 1.84
N GLN A 63 3.01 -4.73 2.15
CA GLN A 63 2.97 -4.22 3.52
C GLN A 63 1.58 -3.68 3.79
N VAL A 64 1.02 -3.97 4.96
CA VAL A 64 -0.35 -3.58 5.31
C VAL A 64 -0.45 -3.06 6.72
N VAL A 65 -1.44 -2.20 6.97
CA VAL A 65 -1.87 -1.77 8.30
C VAL A 65 -3.25 -2.33 8.62
N PHE A 66 -3.46 -2.77 9.85
CA PHE A 66 -4.74 -3.25 10.34
C PHE A 66 -5.60 -2.07 10.77
N LEU A 67 -6.84 -2.03 10.28
CA LEU A 67 -7.78 -0.92 10.49
C LEU A 67 -8.76 -1.16 11.64
N ASP A 68 -8.69 -2.31 12.30
CA ASP A 68 -9.58 -2.63 13.40
C ASP A 68 -9.25 -1.82 14.65
N ARG A 69 -10.28 -1.29 15.31
CA ARG A 69 -10.13 -0.54 16.57
C ARG A 69 -9.61 -1.40 17.72
N VAL A 70 -9.81 -2.71 17.63
CA VAL A 70 -9.38 -3.71 18.62
C VAL A 70 -8.73 -4.85 17.87
N LEU A 71 -7.42 -4.99 18.03
CA LEU A 71 -6.67 -6.09 17.44
C LEU A 71 -6.75 -7.32 18.34
N ASP A 72 -6.72 -8.49 17.73
CA ASP A 72 -6.60 -9.75 18.46
C ASP A 72 -5.33 -9.72 19.34
N PRO A 73 -5.42 -10.01 20.65
CA PRO A 73 -4.26 -10.09 21.52
C PRO A 73 -3.18 -11.05 21.02
N ALA A 74 -3.54 -12.10 20.29
CA ALA A 74 -2.61 -13.09 19.73
C ALA A 74 -1.76 -12.54 18.55
N LEU A 75 -2.11 -11.36 18.01
CA LEU A 75 -1.28 -10.66 17.03
C LEU A 75 -0.17 -9.89 17.74
N GLU A 76 0.85 -10.63 18.18
CA GLU A 76 2.10 -10.08 18.69
C GLU A 76 3.10 -9.82 17.55
N VAL A 77 4.05 -8.90 17.75
CA VAL A 77 5.11 -8.66 16.77
C VAL A 77 5.93 -9.94 16.57
N GLY A 78 6.18 -10.31 15.31
CA GLY A 78 6.79 -11.58 14.91
C GLY A 78 5.81 -12.75 14.78
N CYS A 79 4.52 -12.55 15.08
CA CYS A 79 3.50 -13.58 14.89
C CYS A 79 3.26 -13.82 13.40
N GLN A 80 3.27 -15.08 13.01
CA GLN A 80 2.97 -15.51 11.65
C GLN A 80 1.51 -15.93 11.51
N PHE A 81 0.88 -15.51 10.42
CA PHE A 81 -0.50 -15.84 10.10
C PHE A 81 -0.67 -16.24 8.64
N TYR A 82 -1.80 -16.87 8.32
CA TYR A 82 -2.10 -17.39 6.99
C TYR A 82 -3.26 -16.61 6.37
N LEU A 83 -3.14 -16.32 5.08
CA LEU A 83 -4.16 -15.62 4.32
C LEU A 83 -4.98 -16.61 3.51
N TYR A 84 -6.30 -16.51 3.62
CA TYR A 84 -7.23 -17.40 2.93
C TYR A 84 -8.26 -16.61 2.13
N GLU A 85 -8.55 -17.08 0.93
CA GLU A 85 -9.70 -16.66 0.13
C GLU A 85 -10.70 -17.83 0.08
N GLY A 86 -11.78 -17.73 0.87
CA GLY A 86 -12.67 -18.86 1.11
C GLY A 86 -11.94 -20.01 1.80
N SER A 87 -11.72 -21.13 1.11
CA SER A 87 -10.96 -22.28 1.60
C SER A 87 -9.54 -22.39 1.03
N VAL A 88 -9.14 -21.46 0.16
CA VAL A 88 -7.85 -21.50 -0.55
C VAL A 88 -6.83 -20.67 0.22
N LEU A 89 -5.67 -21.25 0.54
CA LEU A 89 -4.53 -20.51 1.07
C LEU A 89 -3.90 -19.66 -0.05
N ILE A 90 -3.74 -18.36 0.19
CA ILE A 90 -3.23 -17.41 -0.80
C ILE A 90 -1.96 -16.68 -0.37
N GLY A 91 -1.50 -16.90 0.87
CA GLY A 91 -0.28 -16.28 1.36
C GLY A 91 -0.07 -16.44 2.85
N LYS A 92 0.99 -15.79 3.32
CA LYS A 92 1.42 -15.76 4.72
C LYS A 92 1.77 -14.33 5.11
N GLY A 93 1.51 -13.96 6.34
CA GLY A 93 1.90 -12.66 6.87
C GLY A 93 2.68 -12.80 8.16
N GLU A 94 3.47 -11.77 8.46
CA GLU A 94 4.17 -11.61 9.72
C GLU A 94 3.92 -10.20 10.24
N LEU A 95 3.51 -10.10 11.51
CA LEU A 95 3.31 -8.80 12.15
C LEU A 95 4.67 -8.13 12.40
N THR A 96 4.90 -6.98 11.78
CA THR A 96 6.18 -6.25 11.87
C THR A 96 6.16 -5.19 12.96
N ARG A 97 4.99 -4.62 13.25
CA ARG A 97 4.86 -3.50 14.19
C ARG A 97 3.49 -3.48 14.87
N ARG A 98 3.43 -3.00 16.11
CA ARG A 98 2.19 -2.71 16.86
C ARG A 98 2.34 -1.40 17.63
N TRP A 99 1.31 -0.56 17.63
CA TRP A 99 1.32 0.72 18.34
C TRP A 99 -0.07 1.15 18.80
N GLN A 100 -0.10 2.07 19.76
CA GLN A 100 -1.30 2.75 20.24
C GLN A 100 -1.22 4.23 19.88
N GLY A 101 -2.28 4.79 19.29
CA GLY A 101 -2.26 6.19 18.89
C GLY A 101 -3.40 6.58 17.96
N GLU A 102 -3.21 7.67 17.23
CA GLU A 102 -4.01 8.01 16.06
C GLU A 102 -3.24 7.59 14.81
N PHE A 103 -3.89 6.92 13.86
CA PHE A 103 -3.31 6.71 12.54
C PHE A 103 -3.46 8.01 11.75
N GLU A 104 -2.52 8.94 11.97
CA GLU A 104 -2.41 10.12 11.12
C GLU A 104 -1.72 9.67 9.83
N ARG A 105 -2.51 9.38 8.78
CA ARG A 105 -2.03 9.71 7.43
C ARG A 105 -1.66 11.18 7.50
N LYS A 106 -0.46 11.57 7.05
CA LYS A 106 -0.25 12.98 6.72
C LYS A 106 -0.92 13.17 5.36
N PRO A 107 -2.17 13.69 5.27
CA PRO A 107 -2.69 14.06 3.98
C PRO A 107 -1.72 15.10 3.41
N ASN A 108 -1.22 14.83 2.23
CA ASN A 108 -0.44 15.82 1.52
C ASN A 108 -1.41 16.95 1.14
N ASN A 109 -0.88 18.17 1.04
CA ASN A 109 -1.69 19.35 0.77
C ASN A 109 -2.39 19.19 -0.60
N LEU A 110 -3.73 19.31 -0.65
CA LEU A 110 -4.53 19.21 -1.89
C LEU A 110 -4.25 20.35 -2.90
N ASN A 111 -3.44 21.33 -2.54
CA ASN A 111 -2.96 22.37 -3.44
C ASN A 111 -1.48 22.69 -3.13
N PRO A 112 -0.55 21.77 -3.41
CA PRO A 112 0.82 21.94 -2.99
C PRO A 112 1.55 23.00 -3.79
N THR A 113 2.52 23.64 -3.18
CA THR A 113 3.55 24.41 -3.87
C THR A 113 4.53 23.47 -4.57
N ILE A 114 5.31 23.99 -5.52
CA ILE A 114 6.35 23.21 -6.20
C ILE A 114 7.38 22.68 -5.19
N ASP A 115 7.72 23.49 -4.18
CA ASP A 115 8.70 23.12 -3.16
C ASP A 115 8.19 21.99 -2.26
N GLU A 116 6.89 21.97 -1.93
CA GLU A 116 6.26 20.85 -1.22
C GLU A 116 6.30 19.57 -2.05
N VAL A 117 5.97 19.62 -3.34
CA VAL A 117 6.06 18.43 -4.23
C VAL A 117 7.49 17.90 -4.30
N ARG A 118 8.49 18.79 -4.35
CA ARG A 118 9.90 18.40 -4.31
C ARG A 118 10.24 17.76 -2.98
N ALA A 119 9.84 18.36 -1.85
CA ALA A 119 10.08 17.80 -0.52
C ALA A 119 9.50 16.38 -0.39
N TRP A 120 8.27 16.16 -0.87
CA TRP A 120 7.63 14.83 -0.86
C TRP A 120 8.36 13.81 -1.73
N ALA A 121 8.97 14.23 -2.83
CA ALA A 121 9.75 13.33 -3.68
C ALA A 121 11.07 12.87 -3.03
N TYR A 122 11.57 13.62 -2.03
CA TYR A 122 12.76 13.27 -1.25
C TYR A 122 12.46 12.67 0.12
N ASP A 123 11.20 12.70 0.56
CA ASP A 123 10.75 12.10 1.80
C ASP A 123 10.28 10.66 1.52
N GLU A 124 11.03 9.67 2.02
CA GLU A 124 10.71 8.26 1.85
C GLU A 124 9.38 7.86 2.49
N GLU A 125 8.93 8.60 3.52
CA GLU A 125 7.67 8.36 4.22
C GLU A 125 6.49 9.08 3.57
N ALA A 126 6.71 10.03 2.64
CA ALA A 126 5.65 10.79 1.98
C ALA A 126 5.11 10.05 0.76
N TRP A 127 3.80 10.04 0.56
CA TRP A 127 3.15 9.29 -0.52
C TRP A 127 2.72 10.22 -1.65
N LEU A 128 3.13 9.96 -2.90
CA LEU A 128 2.76 10.84 -4.02
C LEU A 128 1.45 10.45 -4.72
N MET A 129 0.93 9.26 -4.44
CA MET A 129 -0.08 8.58 -5.28
C MET A 129 -1.33 8.14 -4.52
N ASP A 130 -1.66 8.72 -3.37
CA ASP A 130 -2.89 8.35 -2.67
C ASP A 130 -4.09 9.18 -3.18
N GLN A 131 -4.98 8.44 -3.84
CA GLN A 131 -6.29 8.67 -4.50
C GLN A 131 -6.80 10.06 -4.94
N ASP A 132 -6.39 11.18 -4.35
CA ASP A 132 -6.84 12.52 -4.76
C ASP A 132 -5.69 13.41 -5.27
N GLU A 133 -4.46 13.10 -4.88
CA GLU A 133 -3.28 13.92 -5.19
C GLU A 133 -2.69 13.65 -6.56
N ASP A 134 -2.86 12.45 -7.12
CA ASP A 134 -2.42 12.11 -8.47
C ASP A 134 -3.12 13.00 -9.53
N VAL A 135 -4.42 13.26 -9.37
CA VAL A 135 -5.18 14.20 -10.21
C VAL A 135 -4.66 15.63 -10.08
N ILE A 136 -4.27 16.04 -8.86
CA ILE A 136 -3.73 17.38 -8.61
C ILE A 136 -2.33 17.52 -9.20
N LEU A 137 -1.47 16.52 -9.01
CA LEU A 137 -0.09 16.48 -9.46
C LEU A 137 0.04 16.28 -10.98
N CYS A 138 -1.00 15.76 -11.64
CA CYS A 138 -1.07 15.74 -13.11
C CYS A 138 -1.52 17.07 -13.74
N ARG A 139 -1.77 18.12 -12.96
CA ARG A 139 -2.05 19.46 -13.52
C ARG A 139 -0.81 20.02 -14.23
N PRO A 140 -0.96 20.82 -15.31
CA PRO A 140 0.15 21.35 -16.10
C PRO A 140 1.26 22.02 -15.29
N ARG A 141 0.92 22.66 -14.17
CA ARG A 141 1.89 23.36 -13.30
C ARG A 141 2.91 22.46 -12.62
N TYR A 142 2.65 21.15 -12.47
CA TYR A 142 3.55 20.22 -11.79
C TYR A 142 4.24 19.25 -12.74
N ILE A 143 3.72 19.06 -13.96
CA ILE A 143 4.27 18.10 -14.93
C ILE A 143 5.76 18.33 -15.18
N SER A 144 6.20 19.58 -15.31
CA SER A 144 7.61 19.91 -15.51
C SER A 144 8.47 19.43 -14.33
N VAL A 145 8.02 19.69 -13.10
CA VAL A 145 8.72 19.29 -11.87
C VAL A 145 8.73 17.77 -11.72
N LEU A 146 7.63 17.09 -12.03
CA LEU A 146 7.55 15.63 -12.00
C LEU A 146 8.51 14.99 -13.01
N LYS A 147 8.61 15.55 -14.23
CA LYS A 147 9.58 15.09 -15.23
C LYS A 147 11.02 15.31 -14.80
N GLU A 148 11.31 16.45 -14.16
CA GLU A 148 12.63 16.71 -13.58
C GLU A 148 12.96 15.68 -12.49
N LEU A 149 12.04 15.42 -11.57
CA LEU A 149 12.23 14.46 -10.46
C LEU A 149 12.44 13.02 -10.93
N VAL A 150 11.83 12.62 -12.05
CA VAL A 150 12.07 11.30 -12.67
C VAL A 150 13.51 11.17 -13.17
N LEU A 151 14.13 12.26 -13.60
CA LEU A 151 15.51 12.28 -14.08
C LEU A 151 16.52 12.56 -12.97
N ASP A 152 16.06 13.00 -11.80
CA ASP A 152 16.91 13.37 -10.68
C ASP A 152 17.47 12.11 -9.96
N GLN A 153 18.79 12.00 -9.93
CA GLN A 153 19.49 10.88 -9.27
C GLN A 153 19.39 10.94 -7.75
N GLY A 154 19.16 12.13 -7.17
CA GLY A 154 18.96 12.31 -5.73
C GLY A 154 17.58 11.85 -5.25
N CYS A 155 16.61 11.70 -6.15
CA CYS A 155 15.27 11.20 -5.84
C CYS A 155 15.32 9.69 -5.57
N ALA A 156 14.53 9.18 -4.62
CA ALA A 156 14.52 7.76 -4.31
C ALA A 156 13.96 6.94 -5.50
N GLU A 157 14.48 5.73 -5.73
CA GLU A 157 14.12 4.93 -6.91
C GLU A 157 12.64 4.54 -6.95
N ASN A 158 12.07 4.21 -5.79
CA ASN A 158 10.63 3.98 -5.62
C ASN A 158 9.80 5.23 -5.98
N LYS A 159 10.22 6.42 -5.55
CA LYS A 159 9.56 7.71 -5.86
C LYS A 159 9.59 8.01 -7.35
N ARG A 160 10.73 7.83 -8.01
CA ARG A 160 10.82 7.96 -9.48
C ARG A 160 9.87 7.01 -10.20
N LYS A 161 9.74 5.76 -9.73
CA LYS A 161 8.82 4.77 -10.30
C LYS A 161 7.35 5.17 -10.10
N GLU A 162 6.99 5.69 -8.93
CA GLU A 162 5.66 6.23 -8.63
C GLU A 162 5.31 7.38 -9.59
N ILE A 163 6.19 8.37 -9.71
CA ILE A 163 5.97 9.53 -10.59
C ILE A 163 5.86 9.09 -12.06
N LEU A 164 6.71 8.16 -12.50
CA LEU A 164 6.65 7.64 -13.87
C LEU A 164 5.32 6.91 -14.15
N LYS A 165 4.82 6.14 -13.17
CA LYS A 165 3.53 5.45 -13.26
C LYS A 165 2.39 6.47 -13.38
N MET A 166 2.42 7.53 -12.57
CA MET A 166 1.46 8.63 -12.61
C MET A 166 1.41 9.31 -13.98
N LEU A 167 2.56 9.75 -14.50
CA LEU A 167 2.65 10.43 -15.79
C LEU A 167 2.11 9.54 -16.94
N LYS A 168 2.41 8.24 -16.91
CA LYS A 168 1.91 7.27 -17.90
C LYS A 168 0.39 7.07 -17.82
N LEU A 169 -0.17 6.95 -16.62
CA LEU A 169 -1.62 6.77 -16.42
C LEU A 169 -2.42 7.92 -17.02
N HIS A 170 -1.87 9.14 -17.00
CA HIS A 170 -2.51 10.34 -17.54
C HIS A 170 -2.10 10.69 -18.98
N GLY A 171 -1.38 9.81 -19.68
CA GLY A 171 -0.98 10.01 -21.08
C GLY A 171 0.05 11.13 -21.29
N ILE A 172 0.82 11.44 -20.25
CA ILE A 172 1.86 12.48 -20.29
C ILE A 172 3.20 11.79 -20.55
N SER A 173 3.69 11.87 -21.79
CA SER A 173 4.99 11.36 -22.21
C SER A 173 6.12 12.36 -22.00
#